data_AF-A0A1J6K1M0-F1
#
_entry.id   AF-A0A1J6K1M0-F1
#
_cell.length_a   1.000
_cell.length_b   1.000
_cell.length_c   1.000
_cell.angle_alpha   90.00
_cell.angle_beta   90.00
_cell.angle_gamma   90.00
#
_symmetry.space_group_name_H-M   'P 1'
#
loop_
_entity.id
_entity.type
_entity.pdbx_description
1 polymer ?
#
loop_
_entity_poly.entity_id
_entity_poly.type
_entity_poly.pdbx_seq_one_letter_code
_entity_poly.pdbx_strand_id
1 'polypeptide(L)'
;MKIGITVPNDYTFCKQTQETFNHLYFECLITSRQWAKMCKWLGYTRKIGDWECELKWISTIAKSRKGLNGITCCIFAMMVAVIWRERNSSRFEQKRYDEQQVCREMVQHVHVRG
;
A
#
# COMPACT_ATOMS: atom_id res chain seq x y z
N MET A 1 19.60 20.05 -21.19
CA MET A 1 18.34 19.30 -21.37
C MET A 1 17.75 19.04 -19.99
N LYS A 2 16.70 19.79 -19.59
CA LYS A 2 15.97 19.55 -18.33
C LYS A 2 14.75 18.69 -18.69
N ILE A 3 14.76 17.42 -18.33
CA ILE A 3 13.56 16.57 -18.37
C ILE A 3 12.69 17.04 -17.21
N GLY A 4 11.78 17.97 -17.48
CA GLY A 4 10.83 18.49 -16.49
C GLY A 4 9.42 18.08 -16.86
N ILE A 5 8.96 16.93 -16.36
CA ILE A 5 7.53 16.62 -16.38
C ILE A 5 6.90 17.47 -15.28
N THR A 6 6.17 18.51 -15.66
CA THR A 6 5.39 19.31 -14.71
C THR A 6 4.13 18.52 -14.37
N VAL A 7 4.24 17.60 -13.41
CA VAL A 7 3.10 16.85 -12.89
C VAL A 7 2.38 17.72 -11.86
N PRO A 8 1.06 17.92 -11.96
CA PRO A 8 0.27 18.62 -10.94
C PRO A 8 0.52 18.04 -9.54
N ASN A 9 0.68 18.91 -8.56
CA ASN A 9 1.02 18.54 -7.20
C ASN A 9 -0.24 18.15 -6.43
N ASP A 10 -0.83 17.00 -6.74
CA ASP A 10 -2.15 16.66 -6.21
C ASP A 10 -2.21 15.26 -5.58
N TYR A 11 -2.38 15.24 -4.26
CA TYR A 11 -3.58 14.67 -3.62
C TYR A 11 -4.11 13.33 -4.19
N THR A 12 -3.26 12.34 -4.42
CA THR A 12 -3.65 11.15 -5.21
C THR A 12 -4.70 10.26 -4.52
N PHE A 13 -4.53 10.00 -3.21
CA PHE A 13 -5.43 9.10 -2.46
C PHE A 13 -6.46 9.88 -1.62
N CYS A 14 -6.07 10.39 -0.44
CA CYS A 14 -7.01 11.04 0.49
C CYS A 14 -7.41 12.46 0.10
N LYS A 15 -6.69 13.07 -0.85
CA LYS A 15 -6.84 14.47 -1.26
C LYS A 15 -6.72 15.53 -0.16
N GLN A 16 -6.10 15.19 0.97
CA GLN A 16 -6.03 16.08 2.15
C GLN A 16 -4.66 16.70 2.36
N THR A 17 -3.58 16.00 1.99
CA THR A 17 -2.21 16.49 2.19
C THR A 17 -1.36 16.23 0.94
N GLN A 18 -0.33 17.06 0.76
CA GLN A 18 0.67 16.82 -0.28
C GLN A 18 1.26 15.41 -0.13
N GLU A 19 1.34 14.69 -1.23
CA GLU A 19 1.84 13.32 -1.20
C GLU A 19 3.36 13.31 -0.98
N THR A 20 3.76 12.86 0.20
CA THR A 20 5.12 12.44 0.53
C THR A 20 5.22 10.92 0.50
N PHE A 21 6.43 10.38 0.59
CA PHE A 21 6.63 8.93 0.70
C PHE A 21 5.92 8.32 1.92
N ASN A 22 6.03 8.95 3.10
CA ASN A 22 5.36 8.49 4.31
C ASN A 22 3.85 8.63 4.22
N HIS A 23 3.38 9.72 3.59
CA HIS A 23 1.97 9.88 3.31
C HIS A 23 1.43 8.76 2.42
N LEU A 24 2.12 8.47 1.32
CA LEU A 24 1.78 7.39 0.41
C LEU A 24 1.68 6.04 1.13
N TYR A 25 2.69 5.70 1.95
CA TYR A 25 2.77 4.42 2.66
C TYR A 25 2.46 4.57 4.15
N PHE A 26 1.17 4.69 4.44
CA PHE A 26 0.51 4.47 5.74
C PHE A 26 0.22 5.69 6.63
N GLU A 27 0.69 6.91 6.33
CA GLU A 27 0.09 8.11 6.97
C GLU A 27 -1.19 8.56 6.25
N CYS A 28 -1.37 8.19 4.98
CA CYS A 28 -2.65 8.37 4.29
C CYS A 28 -3.70 7.42 4.90
N LEU A 29 -4.84 7.99 5.29
CA LEU A 29 -5.94 7.23 5.88
C LEU A 29 -6.41 6.07 4.97
N ILE A 30 -6.37 6.25 3.65
CA ILE A 30 -6.77 5.22 2.68
C ILE A 30 -5.79 4.05 2.70
N THR A 31 -4.49 4.29 2.51
CA THR A 31 -3.48 3.22 2.46
C THR A 31 -3.29 2.57 3.83
N SER A 32 -3.38 3.33 4.92
CA SER A 32 -3.40 2.81 6.29
C SER A 32 -4.57 1.86 6.54
N ARG A 33 -5.80 2.27 6.19
CA ARG A 33 -7.01 1.42 6.31
C ARG A 33 -6.90 0.16 5.47
N GLN A 34 -6.33 0.26 4.28
CA GLN A 34 -6.16 -0.88 3.41
C GLN A 34 -5.22 -1.92 4.02
N TRP A 35 -4.15 -1.47 4.66
CA TRP A 35 -3.20 -2.37 5.32
C TRP A 35 -3.81 -2.98 6.58
N ALA A 36 -4.59 -2.20 7.33
CA ALA A 36 -5.35 -2.69 8.48
C ALA A 36 -6.33 -3.82 8.09
N LYS A 37 -7.03 -3.69 6.95
CA LYS A 37 -7.92 -4.74 6.43
C LYS A 37 -7.16 -6.03 6.11
N MET A 38 -6.00 -5.93 5.46
CA MET A 38 -5.15 -7.09 5.15
C MET A 38 -4.60 -7.75 6.42
N CYS A 39 -4.11 -6.95 7.38
CA CYS A 39 -3.68 -7.45 8.69
C CYS A 39 -4.80 -8.22 9.39
N LYS A 40 -6.02 -7.66 9.43
CA LYS A 40 -7.17 -8.31 10.04
C LYS A 40 -7.53 -9.63 9.36
N TRP A 41 -7.47 -9.67 8.01
CA TRP A 41 -7.71 -10.89 7.25
C TRP A 41 -6.67 -11.99 7.54
N LEU A 42 -5.41 -11.60 7.74
CA LEU A 42 -4.32 -12.49 8.18
C LEU A 42 -4.39 -12.89 9.67
N GLY A 43 -5.39 -12.41 10.42
CA GLY A 43 -5.56 -12.69 11.85
C GLY A 43 -4.78 -11.77 12.79
N TYR A 44 -4.16 -10.69 12.29
CA TYR A 44 -3.50 -9.69 13.13
C TYR A 44 -4.47 -8.58 13.53
N THR A 45 -4.62 -8.37 14.83
CA THR A 45 -5.30 -7.17 15.38
C THR A 45 -4.25 -6.20 15.87
N ARG A 46 -3.95 -5.18 15.06
CA ARG A 46 -2.93 -4.17 15.39
C ARG A 46 -3.28 -2.80 14.86
N LYS A 47 -2.80 -1.76 15.53
CA LYS A 47 -2.80 -0.40 15.01
C LYS A 47 -1.71 -0.29 13.96
N ILE A 48 -2.06 0.25 12.78
CA ILE A 48 -1.09 0.52 11.72
C ILE A 48 -0.28 1.77 12.09
N GLY A 49 1.05 1.63 12.06
CA GLY A 49 1.99 2.71 12.26
C GLY A 49 2.37 3.40 10.96
N ASP A 50 3.38 4.26 11.04
CA ASP A 50 4.05 4.82 9.87
C ASP A 50 4.84 3.76 9.09
N TRP A 51 5.43 4.19 7.97
CA TRP A 51 6.27 3.35 7.14
C TRP A 51 7.36 2.60 7.92
N GLU A 52 8.10 3.29 8.79
CA GLU A 52 9.22 2.69 9.51
C GLU A 52 8.74 1.63 10.50
N CYS A 53 7.65 1.90 11.21
CA CYS A 53 7.00 0.96 12.11
C CYS A 53 6.56 -0.32 11.38
N GLU A 54 5.88 -0.17 10.25
CA GLU A 54 5.39 -1.31 9.46
C GLU A 54 6.54 -2.08 8.81
N LEU A 55 7.55 -1.39 8.26
CA LEU A 55 8.72 -2.02 7.66
C LEU A 55 9.53 -2.81 8.70
N LYS A 56 9.68 -2.27 9.92
CA LYS A 56 10.35 -2.96 11.03
C LYS A 56 9.59 -4.21 11.45
N TRP A 57 8.26 -4.13 11.52
CA TRP A 57 7.40 -5.27 11.84
C TRP A 57 7.50 -6.36 10.77
N ILE A 58 7.36 -6.01 9.49
CA ILE A 58 7.52 -6.93 8.36
C ILE A 58 8.92 -7.56 8.34
N SER A 59 9.97 -6.78 8.58
CA SER A 59 11.34 -7.29 8.66
C SER A 59 11.54 -8.29 9.80
N THR A 60 10.76 -8.16 10.88
CA THR A 60 10.77 -9.10 12.00
C THR A 60 10.05 -10.40 11.63
N ILE A 61 8.89 -10.28 10.98
CA ILE A 61 8.10 -11.41 10.47
C ILE A 61 8.88 -12.22 9.43
N ALA A 62 9.59 -11.55 8.52
CA ALA A 62 10.36 -12.16 7.44
C ALA A 62 11.45 -13.12 7.92
N LYS A 63 11.95 -12.95 9.15
CA LYS A 63 12.97 -13.84 9.75
C LYS A 63 12.41 -15.17 10.26
N SER A 64 11.09 -15.32 10.28
CA SER A 64 10.40 -16.50 10.81
C SER A 64 10.20 -17.58 9.75
N ARG A 65 10.23 -18.87 10.16
CA ARG A 65 9.93 -20.02 9.28
C ARG A 65 8.43 -20.38 9.19
N LYS A 66 7.54 -19.58 9.79
CA LYS A 66 6.10 -19.86 9.76
C LYS A 66 5.52 -19.49 8.39
N GLY A 67 4.76 -20.39 7.76
CA GLY A 67 4.15 -20.16 6.44
C GLY A 67 3.29 -18.89 6.37
N LEU A 68 2.46 -18.64 7.40
CA LEU A 68 1.67 -17.42 7.51
C LEU A 68 2.53 -16.15 7.45
N ASN A 69 3.71 -16.16 8.06
CA ASN A 69 4.62 -15.01 8.05
C ASN A 69 5.17 -14.72 6.66
N GLY A 70 5.46 -15.77 5.88
CA GLY A 70 5.83 -15.63 4.46
C GLY A 70 4.68 -15.02 3.64
N ILE A 71 3.45 -15.51 3.82
CA ILE A 71 2.26 -14.94 3.18
C ILE A 71 2.10 -13.46 3.55
N THR A 72 2.23 -13.10 4.83
CA THR A 72 2.17 -11.71 5.31
C THR A 72 3.19 -10.81 4.59
N CYS A 73 4.43 -11.27 4.43
CA CYS A 73 5.45 -10.53 3.68
C CYS A 73 5.09 -10.36 2.20
N CYS A 74 4.55 -11.41 1.56
CA CYS A 74 4.08 -11.32 0.17
C CYS A 74 2.94 -10.31 0.02
N ILE A 75 1.95 -10.32 0.93
CA ILE A 75 0.83 -9.36 0.89
C ILE A 75 1.32 -7.94 1.07
N PHE A 76 2.24 -7.70 2.01
CA PHE A 76 2.84 -6.38 2.20
C PHE A 76 3.56 -5.89 0.93
N ALA A 77 4.39 -6.74 0.31
CA ALA A 77 5.10 -6.39 -0.92
C ALA A 77 4.13 -6.11 -2.09
N MET A 78 3.09 -6.93 -2.25
CA MET A 78 2.03 -6.70 -3.25
C MET A 78 1.32 -5.37 -3.00
N MET A 79 0.99 -5.05 -1.76
CA MET A 79 0.33 -3.80 -1.40
C MET A 79 1.20 -2.58 -1.76
N VAL A 80 2.50 -2.61 -1.42
CA VAL A 80 3.44 -1.54 -1.79
C VAL A 80 3.49 -1.36 -3.31
N ALA A 81 3.59 -2.46 -4.07
CA ALA A 81 3.63 -2.42 -5.52
C ALA A 81 2.34 -1.86 -6.14
N VAL A 82 1.17 -2.27 -5.64
CA VAL A 82 -0.13 -1.77 -6.10
C VAL A 82 -0.26 -0.27 -5.81
N ILE A 83 0.04 0.18 -4.58
CA ILE A 83 0.00 1.61 -4.23
C ILE A 83 0.87 2.43 -5.18
N TRP A 84 2.10 1.97 -5.45
CA TRP A 84 3.00 2.64 -6.38
C TRP A 84 2.43 2.72 -7.80
N ARG A 85 1.87 1.60 -8.29
CA ARG A 85 1.26 1.51 -9.62
C ARG A 85 0.07 2.46 -9.76
N GLU A 86 -0.86 2.45 -8.81
CA GLU A 86 -2.04 3.33 -8.82
C GLU A 86 -1.64 4.80 -8.78
N ARG A 87 -0.66 5.13 -7.94
CA ARG A 87 -0.11 6.48 -7.86
C ARG A 87 0.46 6.93 -9.20
N ASN A 88 1.26 6.09 -9.84
CA ASN A 88 1.86 6.41 -11.14
C ASN A 88 0.82 6.51 -12.24
N SER A 89 -0.16 5.60 -12.29
CA SER A 89 -1.24 5.68 -13.28
C SER A 89 -2.06 6.96 -13.10
N SER A 90 -2.35 7.36 -11.86
CA SER A 90 -3.03 8.63 -11.61
C SER A 90 -2.21 9.84 -12.07
N ARG A 91 -0.89 9.83 -11.84
CA ARG A 91 -0.01 10.95 -12.20
C ARG A 91 0.31 11.06 -13.69
N PHE A 92 0.53 9.93 -14.35
CA PHE A 92 1.03 9.92 -15.74
C PHE A 92 -0.06 9.62 -16.77
N GLU A 93 -1.13 8.94 -16.37
CA GLU A 93 -2.23 8.54 -17.26
C GLU A 93 -3.55 9.25 -16.92
N GLN A 94 -3.56 10.11 -15.89
CA GLN A 94 -4.75 10.82 -15.40
C GLN A 94 -5.91 9.89 -15.02
N LYS A 95 -5.62 8.61 -14.74
CA LYS A 95 -6.65 7.68 -14.28
C LYS A 95 -7.14 8.08 -12.90
N ARG A 96 -8.45 7.95 -12.69
CA ARG A 96 -9.04 8.16 -11.36
C ARG A 96 -8.76 6.94 -10.49
N TYR A 97 -8.23 7.17 -9.30
CA TYR A 97 -8.11 6.14 -8.28
C TYR A 97 -9.51 5.67 -7.84
N ASP A 98 -9.75 4.37 -7.93
CA ASP A 98 -10.93 3.69 -7.38
C ASP A 98 -10.50 2.78 -6.23
N GLU A 99 -10.76 3.23 -5.00
CA GLU A 99 -10.45 2.48 -3.78
C GLU A 99 -11.07 1.07 -3.79
N GLN A 100 -12.29 0.92 -4.30
CA GLN A 100 -12.98 -0.35 -4.30
C GLN A 100 -12.36 -1.32 -5.31
N GLN A 101 -11.97 -0.83 -6.49
CA GLN A 101 -11.28 -1.64 -7.49
C GLN A 101 -9.95 -2.15 -6.94
N VAL A 102 -9.17 -1.28 -6.31
CA VAL A 102 -7.87 -1.63 -5.74
C VAL A 102 -8.00 -2.59 -4.56
N CYS A 103 -9.02 -2.40 -3.71
CA CYS A 103 -9.37 -3.36 -2.67
C CYS A 103 -9.68 -4.75 -3.26
N ARG A 104 -10.53 -4.80 -4.29
CA ARG A 104 -10.94 -6.06 -4.93
C ARG A 104 -9.74 -6.76 -5.56
N GLU A 105 -8.88 -6.02 -6.25
CA GLU A 105 -7.68 -6.56 -6.88
C GLU A 105 -6.72 -7.13 -5.82
N MET A 106 -6.48 -6.41 -4.72
CA MET A 106 -5.65 -6.92 -3.62
C MET A 106 -6.22 -8.21 -3.04
N VAL A 107 -7.53 -8.28 -2.80
CA VAL A 107 -8.20 -9.49 -2.28
C VAL A 107 -8.11 -10.64 -3.28
N GLN A 108 -8.30 -10.38 -4.57
CA GLN A 108 -8.21 -11.38 -5.64
C GLN A 108 -6.79 -11.95 -5.80
N HIS A 109 -5.75 -11.11 -5.82
CA HIS A 109 -4.37 -11.58 -5.90
C HIS A 109 -3.96 -12.45 -4.70
N VAL A 110 -4.55 -12.17 -3.54
CA VAL A 110 -4.35 -12.97 -2.33
C VAL A 110 -5.10 -14.31 -2.39
N HIS A 111 -6.32 -14.35 -2.93
CA HIS A 111 -7.11 -15.58 -3.06
C HIS A 111 -6.65 -16.50 -4.20
N VAL A 112 -6.12 -15.97 -5.29
CA VAL A 112 -5.68 -16.78 -6.45
C VAL A 112 -4.34 -17.49 -6.17
N ARG A 113 -3.59 -17.05 -5.15
CA ARG A 113 -2.27 -17.61 -4.79
C ARG A 113 -2.23 -18.29 -3.42
N GLY A 114 -3.38 -18.41 -2.75
CA GLY A 114 -3.55 -19.09 -1.47
C GLY A 114 -4.05 -20.52 -1.64
#